data_AF-A0A356X3M4-F1
#
_entry.id   AF-A0A356X3M4-F1
#
_cell.length_a   1.000
_cell.length_b   1.000
_cell.length_c   1.000
_cell.angle_alpha   90.00
_cell.angle_beta   90.00
_cell.angle_gamma   90.00
#
_symmetry.space_group_name_H-M   'P 1'
#
loop_
_entity.id
_entity.type
_entity.pdbx_description
1 polymer ?
#
loop_
_entity_poly.entity_id
_entity_poly.type
_entity_poly.pdbx_seq_one_letter_code
_entity_poly.pdbx_strand_id
1 'polypeptide(L)'
;MQDLFQKAESNLHKFWGFETFRPGQDDVVRSVFEGEETLVLFPTGGGKSLCYQVPATVFEGMTLVISPLVALMEDQVQALKAKGISATFINSTIPYYEVEQRLVNARNGIYKLLYCAPERLKTTL
;
A
#
# COMPACT_ATOMS: atom_id res chain seq x y z
N MET A 1 -15.19 12.44 -5.92
CA MET A 1 -15.15 10.98 -6.12
C MET A 1 -14.68 10.60 -7.52
N GLN A 2 -15.33 11.09 -8.58
CA GLN A 2 -14.87 10.89 -9.98
C GLN A 2 -13.44 11.43 -10.22
N ASP A 3 -13.09 12.54 -9.56
CA ASP A 3 -11.74 13.11 -9.54
C ASP A 3 -10.68 12.19 -8.90
N LEU A 4 -11.00 11.47 -7.81
CA LEU A 4 -10.05 10.56 -7.15
C LEU A 4 -9.74 9.34 -8.03
N PHE A 5 -10.77 8.80 -8.68
CA PHE A 5 -10.60 7.68 -9.60
C PHE A 5 -9.75 8.07 -10.82
N GLN A 6 -9.99 9.24 -11.41
CA GLN A 6 -9.17 9.73 -12.52
C GLN A 6 -7.71 9.97 -12.10
N LYS A 7 -7.47 10.49 -10.90
CA LYS A 7 -6.11 10.58 -10.32
C LYS A 7 -5.48 9.20 -10.14
N ALA A 8 -6.26 8.20 -9.75
CA ALA A 8 -5.80 6.83 -9.64
C ALA A 8 -5.39 6.24 -10.99
N GLU A 9 -6.18 6.45 -12.05
CA GLU A 9 -5.82 6.06 -13.41
C GLU A 9 -4.54 6.76 -13.89
N SER A 10 -4.41 8.07 -13.63
CA SER A 10 -3.20 8.81 -13.95
C SER A 10 -1.97 8.27 -13.20
N ASN A 11 -2.10 7.96 -11.91
CA ASN A 11 -1.02 7.38 -11.11
C ASN A 11 -0.71 5.93 -11.51
N LEU A 12 -1.71 5.15 -11.91
CA LEU A 12 -1.55 3.81 -12.46
C LEU A 12 -0.64 3.84 -13.69
N HIS A 13 -0.93 4.74 -14.63
CA HIS A 13 -0.08 4.95 -15.80
C HIS A 13 1.31 5.47 -15.40
N LYS A 14 1.39 6.51 -14.56
CA LYS A 14 2.65 7.15 -14.17
C LYS A 14 3.63 6.19 -13.47
N PHE A 15 3.14 5.40 -12.51
CA PHE A 15 4.02 4.59 -11.65
C PHE A 15 4.13 3.13 -12.09
N TRP A 16 3.10 2.57 -12.72
CA TRP A 16 3.10 1.17 -13.17
C TRP A 16 3.13 1.00 -14.68
N GLY A 17 2.92 2.07 -15.47
CA GLY A 17 2.92 1.99 -16.93
C GLY A 17 1.71 1.28 -17.51
N PHE A 18 0.64 1.08 -16.73
CA PHE A 18 -0.59 0.46 -17.21
C PHE A 18 -1.58 1.55 -17.64
N GLU A 19 -2.17 1.38 -18.83
CA GLU A 19 -3.16 2.32 -19.38
C GLU A 19 -4.48 2.32 -18.61
N THR A 20 -4.93 1.12 -18.20
CA THR A 20 -6.19 0.93 -17.49
C THR A 20 -6.06 -0.16 -16.44
N PHE A 21 -6.96 -0.11 -15.46
CA PHE A 21 -7.16 -1.21 -14.52
C PHE A 21 -7.62 -2.47 -15.27
N ARG A 22 -7.20 -3.65 -14.78
CA ARG A 22 -7.74 -4.92 -15.28
C ARG A 22 -9.19 -5.08 -14.82
N PRO A 23 -10.01 -5.88 -15.53
CA PRO A 23 -11.40 -6.10 -15.16
C PRO A 23 -11.57 -6.46 -13.67
N GLY A 24 -12.43 -5.71 -12.97
CA GLY A 24 -12.75 -5.89 -11.56
C GLY A 24 -11.79 -5.17 -10.59
N GLN A 25 -10.60 -4.75 -11.02
CA GLN A 25 -9.73 -3.93 -10.17
C GLN A 25 -10.29 -2.52 -10.01
N ASP A 26 -10.90 -1.98 -11.06
CA ASP A 26 -11.57 -0.70 -11.08
C ASP A 26 -12.76 -0.66 -10.12
N ASP A 27 -13.59 -1.71 -10.09
CA ASP A 27 -14.70 -1.82 -9.14
C ASP A 27 -14.21 -1.77 -7.69
N VAL A 28 -13.14 -2.51 -7.38
CA VAL A 28 -12.51 -2.50 -6.05
C VAL A 28 -11.98 -1.12 -5.70
N VAL A 29 -11.28 -0.47 -6.64
CA VAL A 29 -10.70 0.86 -6.41
C VAL A 29 -11.80 1.92 -6.20
N ARG A 30 -12.91 1.84 -6.94
CA ARG A 30 -14.08 2.71 -6.72
C ARG A 30 -14.68 2.49 -5.34
N SER A 31 -14.91 1.23 -4.95
CA SER A 31 -15.43 0.87 -3.62
C SER A 31 -14.54 1.40 -2.49
N VAL A 32 -13.22 1.29 -2.63
CA VAL A 32 -12.26 1.87 -1.68
C VAL A 32 -12.36 3.40 -1.62
N PHE A 33 -12.53 4.09 -2.75
CA PHE A 33 -12.71 5.56 -2.75
C PHE A 33 -14.08 6.02 -2.23
N GLU A 34 -15.07 5.13 -2.22
CA GLU A 34 -16.37 5.34 -1.57
C GLU A 34 -16.28 5.17 -0.04
N GLY A 35 -15.18 4.64 0.47
CA GLY A 35 -14.99 4.38 1.90
C GLY A 35 -15.61 3.06 2.36
N GLU A 36 -15.92 2.16 1.42
CA GLU A 36 -16.58 0.90 1.69
C GLU A 36 -15.60 -0.19 2.14
N GLU A 37 -16.05 -1.04 3.06
CA GLU A 37 -15.32 -2.24 3.46
C GLU A 37 -15.33 -3.27 2.32
N THR A 38 -14.19 -3.44 1.65
CA THR A 38 -14.13 -4.22 0.41
C THR A 38 -13.43 -5.56 0.60
N LEU A 39 -14.13 -6.66 0.28
CA LEU A 39 -13.54 -8.01 0.18
C LEU A 39 -13.19 -8.33 -1.28
N VAL A 40 -11.93 -8.72 -1.52
CA VAL A 40 -11.43 -9.00 -2.87
C VAL A 40 -10.94 -10.45 -2.97
N LEU A 41 -11.45 -11.17 -3.97
CA LEU A 41 -11.04 -12.54 -4.29
C LEU A 41 -10.39 -12.60 -5.66
N PHE A 42 -9.07 -12.39 -5.72
CA PHE A 42 -8.29 -12.52 -6.95
C PHE A 42 -7.31 -13.69 -6.89
N PRO A 43 -7.10 -14.40 -8.01
CA PRO A 43 -6.05 -15.41 -8.12
C PRO A 43 -4.66 -14.78 -7.88
N THR A 44 -3.67 -15.61 -7.59
CA THR A 44 -2.27 -15.17 -7.54
C THR A 44 -1.88 -14.56 -8.89
N GLY A 45 -1.16 -13.44 -8.87
CA GLY A 45 -0.85 -12.67 -10.08
C GLY A 45 -2.00 -11.83 -10.66
N GLY A 46 -3.22 -11.91 -10.09
CA GLY A 46 -4.38 -11.11 -10.49
C GLY A 46 -4.28 -9.60 -10.20
N GLY A 47 -3.16 -9.13 -9.63
CA GLY A 47 -2.92 -7.71 -9.37
C GLY A 47 -3.67 -7.14 -8.16
N LYS A 48 -4.04 -7.97 -7.19
CA LYS A 48 -4.69 -7.55 -5.93
C LYS A 48 -3.92 -6.47 -5.17
N SER A 49 -2.59 -6.37 -5.32
CA SER A 49 -1.81 -5.31 -4.68
C SER A 49 -2.11 -3.92 -5.26
N LEU A 50 -2.39 -3.81 -6.56
CA LEU A 50 -2.72 -2.53 -7.19
C LEU A 50 -3.98 -1.92 -6.59
N CYS A 51 -4.94 -2.75 -6.19
CA CYS A 51 -6.20 -2.32 -5.61
C CYS A 51 -6.07 -1.53 -4.29
N TYR A 52 -4.96 -1.66 -3.57
CA TYR A 52 -4.67 -0.81 -2.40
C TYR A 52 -3.46 0.10 -2.62
N GLN A 53 -2.50 -0.29 -3.46
CA GLN A 53 -1.32 0.53 -3.74
C GLN A 53 -1.63 1.77 -4.55
N VAL A 54 -2.48 1.67 -5.57
CA VAL A 54 -2.82 2.84 -6.39
C VAL A 54 -3.66 3.83 -5.58
N PRO A 55 -4.71 3.44 -4.84
CA PRO A 55 -5.43 4.36 -3.95
C PRO A 55 -4.53 5.03 -2.91
N ALA A 56 -3.53 4.32 -2.36
CA ALA A 56 -2.58 4.89 -1.40
C ALA A 56 -1.78 6.08 -1.96
N THR A 57 -1.59 6.16 -3.27
CA THR A 57 -0.93 7.30 -3.92
C THR A 57 -1.82 8.53 -4.07
N VAL A 58 -3.14 8.34 -3.96
CA VAL A 58 -4.15 9.39 -4.15
C VAL A 58 -4.62 9.94 -2.81
N PHE A 59 -4.83 9.06 -1.82
CA PHE A 59 -5.25 9.48 -0.48
C PHE A 59 -4.21 10.37 0.21
N GLU A 60 -4.73 11.29 1.02
CA GLU A 60 -3.95 11.98 2.03
C GLU A 60 -3.59 11.01 3.16
N GLY A 61 -2.41 11.20 3.77
CA GLY A 61 -1.90 10.29 4.80
C GLY A 61 -1.20 9.03 4.25
N MET A 62 -1.25 7.97 5.04
CA MET A 62 -0.50 6.72 4.86
C MET A 62 -1.45 5.52 4.87
N THR A 63 -1.24 4.58 3.94
CA THR A 63 -1.92 3.29 3.92
C THR A 63 -1.14 2.25 4.74
N LEU A 64 -1.82 1.58 5.67
CA LEU A 64 -1.29 0.46 6.43
C LEU A 64 -1.66 -0.86 5.75
N VAL A 65 -0.67 -1.69 5.44
CA VAL A 65 -0.85 -3.00 4.81
C VAL A 65 -0.42 -4.10 5.76
N ILE A 66 -1.36 -4.92 6.21
CA ILE A 66 -1.05 -6.04 7.10
C ILE A 66 -0.77 -7.29 6.27
N SER A 67 0.42 -7.87 6.42
CA SER A 67 0.84 -9.05 5.66
C SER A 67 1.63 -10.03 6.53
N PRO A 68 1.31 -11.33 6.54
CA PRO A 68 2.06 -12.32 7.31
C PRO A 68 3.42 -12.71 6.69
N LEU A 69 3.66 -12.35 5.43
CA LEU A 69 4.84 -12.81 4.68
C LEU A 69 5.92 -11.73 4.65
N VAL A 70 6.93 -11.85 5.51
CA VAL A 70 8.05 -10.89 5.63
C VAL A 70 8.80 -10.69 4.31
N ALA A 71 9.19 -11.77 3.63
CA ALA A 71 9.90 -11.68 2.34
C ALA A 71 9.07 -10.91 1.30
N LEU A 72 7.76 -11.14 1.25
CA LEU A 72 6.86 -10.41 0.36
C LEU A 72 6.81 -8.91 0.71
N MET A 73 6.82 -8.55 2.00
CA MET A 73 6.82 -7.14 2.41
C MET A 73 8.07 -6.41 1.89
N GLU A 74 9.25 -7.05 1.99
CA GLU A 74 10.50 -6.49 1.49
C GLU A 74 10.46 -6.26 -0.03
N ASP A 75 10.03 -7.29 -0.78
CA ASP A 75 9.87 -7.20 -2.24
C ASP A 75 8.90 -6.09 -2.64
N GLN A 76 7.75 -5.97 -1.96
CA GLN A 76 6.76 -4.93 -2.23
C GLN A 76 7.32 -3.53 -1.94
N VAL A 77 8.00 -3.34 -0.81
CA VAL A 77 8.59 -2.05 -0.44
C VAL A 77 9.70 -1.65 -1.41
N GLN A 78 10.57 -2.57 -1.80
CA GLN A 78 11.60 -2.30 -2.82
C GLN A 78 10.96 -1.93 -4.16
N ALA A 79 9.95 -2.67 -4.60
CA ALA A 79 9.25 -2.40 -5.85
C ALA A 79 8.51 -1.05 -5.87
N LEU A 80 8.00 -0.58 -4.72
CA LEU A 80 7.39 0.73 -4.56
C LEU A 80 8.44 1.85 -4.55
N LYS A 81 9.54 1.67 -3.81
CA LYS A 81 10.66 2.63 -3.79
C LYS A 81 11.27 2.82 -5.18
N ALA A 82 11.42 1.74 -5.95
CA ALA A 82 11.91 1.79 -7.33
C ALA A 82 11.00 2.62 -8.26
N LYS A 83 9.71 2.76 -7.92
CA LYS A 83 8.74 3.61 -8.62
C LYS A 83 8.67 5.04 -8.06
N GLY A 84 9.53 5.38 -7.10
CA GLY A 84 9.50 6.68 -6.40
C GLY A 84 8.35 6.83 -5.40
N ILE A 85 7.71 5.73 -5.00
CA ILE A 85 6.65 5.74 -3.98
C ILE A 85 7.29 5.45 -2.61
N SER A 86 7.12 6.37 -1.66
CA SER A 86 7.67 6.21 -0.32
C SER A 86 6.95 5.10 0.44
N ALA A 87 7.67 4.02 0.75
CA ALA A 87 7.13 2.88 1.47
C ALA A 87 8.14 2.35 2.50
N THR A 88 7.63 1.74 3.56
CA THR A 88 8.44 1.05 4.57
C THR A 88 7.74 -0.21 5.06
N PHE A 89 8.41 -0.98 5.92
CA PHE A 89 7.81 -2.11 6.60
C PHE A 89 8.20 -2.17 8.08
N ILE A 90 7.44 -2.89 8.91
CA ILE A 90 7.75 -3.18 10.31
C ILE A 90 7.42 -4.65 10.57
N ASN A 91 8.40 -5.41 11.05
CA ASN A 91 8.27 -6.83 11.39
C ASN A 91 9.21 -7.18 12.56
N SER A 92 9.23 -8.43 12.99
CA SER A 92 10.06 -8.92 14.09
C SER A 92 11.58 -8.92 13.82
N THR A 93 12.03 -8.85 12.57
CA THR A 93 13.46 -8.89 12.22
C THR A 93 14.15 -7.53 12.30
N ILE A 94 13.37 -6.44 12.32
CA ILE A 94 13.91 -5.06 12.40
C ILE A 94 14.26 -4.70 13.85
N PRO A 95 15.48 -4.19 14.11
CA PRO A 95 15.88 -3.72 15.44
C PRO A 95 14.98 -2.60 15.96
N TYR A 96 14.80 -2.55 17.28
CA TYR A 96 13.91 -1.60 17.94
C TYR A 96 14.15 -0.13 17.55
N TYR A 97 15.41 0.32 17.57
CA TYR A 97 15.75 1.71 17.23
C TYR A 97 15.34 2.09 15.79
N GLU A 98 15.38 1.13 14.86
CA GLU A 98 14.98 1.36 13.47
C GLU A 98 13.45 1.35 13.33
N VAL A 99 12.76 0.51 14.10
CA VAL A 99 11.30 0.56 14.20
C VAL A 99 10.85 1.95 14.68
N GLU A 100 11.45 2.46 15.76
CA GLU A 100 11.16 3.80 16.29
C GLU A 100 11.37 4.88 15.23
N GLN A 101 12.49 4.86 14.51
CA GLN A 101 12.75 5.82 13.44
C GLN A 101 11.71 5.73 12.31
N ARG A 102 11.33 4.51 11.92
CA ARG A 102 10.29 4.29 10.89
C ARG A 102 8.93 4.80 11.37
N LEU A 103 8.59 4.63 12.65
CA LEU A 103 7.35 5.17 13.23
C LEU A 103 7.34 6.70 13.30
N VAL A 104 8.45 7.33 13.70
CA VAL A 104 8.59 8.79 13.69
C VAL A 104 8.40 9.33 12.27
N ASN A 105 9.05 8.72 11.27
CA ASN A 105 8.88 9.09 9.87
C ASN A 105 7.44 8.87 9.38
N ALA A 106 6.78 7.78 9.79
CA ALA A 106 5.38 7.53 9.46
C ALA A 106 4.46 8.61 10.03
N ARG A 107 4.65 9.01 11.30
CA ARG A 107 3.92 10.10 11.95
C ARG A 107 4.12 11.45 11.26
N ASN A 108 5.31 11.68 10.71
CA ASN A 108 5.64 12.88 9.95
C ASN A 108 5.17 12.84 8.49
N GLY A 109 4.40 11.82 8.08
CA GLY A 109 3.85 11.72 6.72
C GLY A 109 4.87 11.37 5.64
N ILE A 110 6.05 10.85 6.01
CA ILE A 110 7.13 10.53 5.06
C ILE A 110 6.74 9.36 4.14
N TYR A 111 5.96 8.40 4.65
CA TYR A 111 5.58 7.20 3.92
C TYR A 111 4.14 7.27 3.41
N LYS A 112 3.95 6.84 2.16
CA LYS A 112 2.62 6.56 1.60
C LYS A 112 2.12 5.16 1.96
N LEU A 113 3.03 4.19 2.09
CA LEU A 113 2.68 2.82 2.49
C LEU A 113 3.56 2.32 3.63
N LEU A 114 2.95 1.68 4.62
CA LEU A 114 3.64 0.95 5.66
C LEU A 114 3.11 -0.48 5.71
N TYR A 115 3.98 -1.44 5.43
CA TYR A 115 3.67 -2.86 5.59
C TYR A 115 3.95 -3.28 7.04
N CYS A 116 3.00 -3.91 7.72
CA CYS A 116 3.19 -4.38 9.09
C CYS A 116 2.90 -5.87 9.22
N ALA A 117 3.79 -6.57 9.91
CA ALA A 117 3.58 -7.98 10.23
C ALA A 117 2.56 -8.10 11.38
N PRO A 118 1.60 -9.03 11.34
CA PRO A 118 0.51 -9.12 12.31
C PRO A 118 0.97 -9.21 13.77
N GLU A 119 2.12 -9.84 14.03
CA GLU A 119 2.66 -9.98 15.38
C GLU A 119 3.02 -8.63 16.02
N ARG A 120 3.37 -7.62 15.22
CA ARG A 120 3.72 -6.27 15.69
C ARG A 120 2.52 -5.44 16.11
N LEU A 121 1.31 -5.80 15.68
CA LEU A 121 0.08 -5.11 16.08
C LEU A 121 -0.30 -5.37 17.55
N LYS A 122 0.24 -6.43 18.15
CA LYS A 122 -0.08 -6.86 19.51
C LYS A 122 0.98 -6.46 20.54
N THR A 123 2.09 -5.89 20.10
CA THR A 123 3.21 -5.51 20.96
C THR A 123 3.14 -4.04 21.29
N THR A 124 3.42 -3.69 22.54
CA THR A 124 3.82 -2.32 22.89
C THR A 124 5.17 -2.06 22.26
N LEU A 125 5.19 -1.20 21.25
CA LEU A 125 6.41 -0.60 20.70
C LEU A 125 6.83 0.54 21.63
#